data_AF-A0A7S0R3Z2-F1
#
_entry.id   AF-A0A7S0R3Z2-F1
#
_cell.length_a   1.000
_cell.length_b   1.000
_cell.length_c   1.000
_cell.angle_alpha   90.00
_cell.angle_beta   90.00
_cell.angle_gamma   90.00
#
_symmetry.space_group_name_H-M   'P 1'
#
loop_
_entity.id
_entity.type
_entity.pdbx_description
1 polymer ?
#
loop_
_entity_poly.entity_id
_entity_poly.type
_entity_poly.pdbx_seq_one_letter_code
_entity_poly.pdbx_strand_id
1 'polypeptide(L)'
;MQVQHQWIYLEPIFSSKDIQTQLPLESKRFRTVNRTWRLQIGNVKANPHLLTFCSNVKFTELLQESNRILDGVQKGLSVYLDLKRLAFSRFFFLFNDELLQILSQTVNPLAVQPHLKKLFEAVDHLDFEPYEPDPNEFIPV
;
A
#
# COMPACT_ATOMS: atom_id res chain seq x y z
N MET A 1 15.39 9.73 10.99
CA MET A 1 13.93 9.61 11.19
C MET A 1 13.13 9.46 9.88
N GLN A 2 13.55 10.07 8.77
CA GLN A 2 12.80 9.99 7.49
C GLN A 2 12.52 8.55 6.99
N VAL A 3 13.53 7.67 6.97
CA VAL A 3 13.38 6.25 6.58
C VAL A 3 12.27 5.56 7.39
N GLN A 4 12.24 5.81 8.70
CA GLN A 4 11.29 5.17 9.60
C GLN A 4 9.85 5.61 9.31
N HIS A 5 9.61 6.92 9.12
CA HIS A 5 8.28 7.42 8.80
C HIS A 5 7.79 6.89 7.45
N GLN A 6 8.63 6.91 6.42
CA GLN A 6 8.28 6.37 5.10
C GLN A 6 8.01 4.86 5.17
N TRP A 7 8.83 4.11 5.89
CA TRP A 7 8.65 2.67 6.05
C TRP A 7 7.35 2.32 6.77
N ILE A 8 7.00 3.02 7.87
CA ILE A 8 5.75 2.81 8.61
C ILE A 8 4.53 3.06 7.71
N TYR A 9 4.57 4.08 6.85
CA TYR A 9 3.48 4.38 5.92
C TYR A 9 3.35 3.30 4.83
N LEU A 10 4.47 2.88 4.25
CA LEU A 10 4.50 1.96 3.11
C LEU A 10 4.29 0.48 3.52
N GLU A 11 4.63 0.08 4.74
CA GLU A 11 4.48 -1.29 5.23
C GLU A 11 3.06 -1.86 5.08
N PRO A 12 1.99 -1.22 5.60
CA PRO A 12 0.63 -1.76 5.47
C PRO A 12 0.17 -1.79 4.00
N ILE A 13 0.55 -0.80 3.19
CA ILE A 13 0.18 -0.68 1.78
C ILE A 13 0.79 -1.85 0.97
N PHE A 14 2.10 -2.05 1.11
CA PHE A 14 2.81 -3.11 0.40
C PHE A 14 2.65 -4.49 1.03
N SER A 15 1.92 -4.62 2.14
CA SER A 15 1.49 -5.90 2.69
C SER A 15 0.27 -6.48 1.95
N SER A 16 -0.53 -5.65 1.28
CA SER A 16 -1.67 -6.11 0.46
C SER A 16 -1.18 -6.87 -0.78
N LYS A 17 -1.74 -8.07 -1.02
CA LYS A 17 -1.43 -8.89 -2.19
C LYS A 17 -1.86 -8.22 -3.50
N ASP A 18 -2.97 -7.50 -3.48
CA ASP A 18 -3.49 -6.79 -4.65
C ASP A 18 -2.52 -5.69 -5.08
N ILE A 19 -2.08 -4.85 -4.13
CA ILE A 19 -1.06 -3.83 -4.37
C ILE A 19 0.24 -4.46 -4.85
N GLN A 20 0.67 -5.59 -4.27
CA GLN A 20 1.89 -6.26 -4.73
C GLN A 20 1.81 -6.78 -6.16
N THR A 21 0.62 -7.20 -6.58
CA THR A 21 0.37 -7.68 -7.94
C THR A 21 0.34 -6.54 -8.94
N GLN A 22 -0.23 -5.39 -8.54
CA GLN A 22 -0.32 -4.19 -9.37
C GLN A 22 1.03 -3.45 -9.49
N LEU A 23 1.85 -3.48 -8.43
CA LEU A 23 3.14 -2.79 -8.34
C LEU A 23 4.30 -3.75 -8.03
N PRO A 24 4.64 -4.68 -8.94
CA PRO A 24 5.61 -5.74 -8.64
C PRO A 24 7.05 -5.20 -8.48
N LEU A 25 7.43 -4.16 -9.21
CA LEU A 25 8.76 -3.57 -9.15
C LEU A 25 8.97 -2.82 -7.82
N GLU A 26 8.02 -1.96 -7.46
CA GLU A 26 8.00 -1.18 -6.23
C GLU A 26 7.92 -2.12 -5.02
N SER A 27 7.12 -3.19 -5.11
CA SER A 27 7.04 -4.22 -4.08
C SER A 27 8.36 -4.93 -3.85
N LYS A 28 9.08 -5.27 -4.93
CA LYS A 28 10.41 -5.89 -4.82
C LYS A 28 11.41 -4.93 -4.15
N ARG A 29 11.38 -3.65 -4.54
CA ARG A 29 12.22 -2.60 -3.93
C ARG A 29 11.90 -2.42 -2.44
N PHE A 30 10.62 -2.33 -2.09
CA PHE A 30 10.18 -2.21 -0.71
C PHE A 30 10.59 -3.42 0.13
N ARG A 31 10.44 -4.66 -0.38
CA ARG A 31 10.88 -5.88 0.33
C ARG A 31 12.38 -5.87 0.66
N THR A 32 13.22 -5.39 -0.26
CA THR A 32 14.66 -5.26 -0.03
C THR A 32 14.94 -4.31 1.15
N VAL A 33 14.33 -3.13 1.15
CA VAL A 33 14.48 -2.17 2.25
C VAL A 33 13.91 -2.73 3.55
N ASN A 34 12.73 -3.36 3.51
CA ASN A 34 12.08 -3.93 4.68
C ASN A 34 12.95 -4.99 5.37
N ARG A 35 13.56 -5.91 4.59
CA ARG A 35 14.47 -6.94 5.14
C ARG A 35 15.66 -6.30 5.84
N THR A 36 16.28 -5.33 5.18
CA THR A 36 17.43 -4.60 5.70
C THR A 36 17.07 -3.84 6.97
N TRP A 37 15.97 -3.08 6.95
CA TRP A 37 15.48 -2.30 8.08
C TRP A 37 15.19 -3.17 9.30
N ARG A 38 14.47 -4.28 9.13
CA ARG A 38 14.17 -5.22 10.23
C ARG A 38 15.42 -5.85 10.83
N LEU A 39 16.40 -6.19 10.00
CA LEU A 39 17.69 -6.72 10.46
C LEU A 39 18.46 -5.67 11.29
N GLN A 40 18.49 -4.42 10.84
CA GLN A 40 19.15 -3.34 11.59
C GLN A 40 18.45 -3.04 12.92
N ILE A 41 17.12 -2.94 12.94
CA ILE A 41 16.35 -2.74 14.18
C ILE A 41 16.57 -3.91 15.16
N GLY A 42 16.67 -5.15 14.66
CA GLY A 42 17.06 -6.31 15.47
C GLY A 42 18.45 -6.14 16.12
N ASN A 43 19.44 -5.71 15.33
CA ASN A 43 20.81 -5.48 15.81
C ASN A 43 20.90 -4.33 16.83
N VAL A 44 20.12 -3.26 16.64
CA VAL A 44 20.01 -2.14 17.59
C VAL A 44 19.40 -2.61 18.90
N LYS A 45 18.32 -3.41 18.86
CA LYS A 45 17.69 -3.95 20.07
C LYS A 45 18.63 -4.87 20.86
N ALA A 46 19.52 -5.60 20.17
CA ALA A 46 20.50 -6.47 20.80
C ALA A 46 21.70 -5.73 21.42
N ASN A 47 22.01 -4.51 20.96
CA ASN A 47 23.17 -3.73 21.42
C ASN A 47 22.74 -2.37 21.99
N PRO A 48 22.62 -2.23 23.33
CA PRO A 48 22.20 -0.97 23.95
C PRO A 48 23.20 0.19 23.85
N HIS A 49 24.40 -0.04 23.30
CA HIS A 49 25.40 1.01 23.05
C HIS A 49 25.10 1.80 21.77
N LEU A 50 24.09 2.66 21.83
CA LEU A 50 23.62 3.52 20.73
C LEU A 50 24.73 4.40 20.14
N LEU A 51 25.69 4.87 20.95
CA LEU A 51 26.80 5.72 20.52
C LEU A 51 27.71 5.04 19.48
N THR A 52 28.00 3.75 19.67
CA THR A 52 28.82 2.95 18.74
C THR A 52 28.06 2.69 17.44
N PHE A 53 26.73 2.57 17.52
CA PHE A 53 25.85 2.33 16.37
C PHE A 53 25.64 3.59 15.53
N CYS A 54 25.45 4.76 16.15
CA CYS A 54 25.32 6.05 15.48
C CYS A 54 26.64 6.50 14.80
N SER A 55 27.79 6.06 15.32
CA SER A 55 29.11 6.38 14.75
C SER A 55 29.49 5.46 13.57
N ASN A 56 28.64 4.49 13.23
CA ASN A 56 28.93 3.55 12.15
C ASN A 56 28.56 4.14 10.78
N VAL A 57 29.57 4.56 10.04
CA VAL A 57 29.43 5.12 8.68
C VAL A 57 28.62 4.20 7.75
N LYS A 58 28.81 2.87 7.86
CA LYS A 58 28.08 1.88 7.05
C LYS A 58 26.58 1.88 7.34
N PHE A 59 26.17 2.19 8.57
CA PHE A 59 24.76 2.28 8.93
C PHE A 59 24.13 3.54 8.31
N THR A 60 24.83 4.68 8.35
CA THR A 60 24.36 5.92 7.74
C THR A 60 24.21 5.80 6.22
N GLU A 61 25.19 5.20 5.53
CA GLU A 61 25.11 4.92 4.09
C GLU A 61 23.91 4.03 3.74
N LEU A 62 23.68 2.99 4.55
CA LEU A 62 22.56 2.08 4.38
C LEU A 62 21.21 2.78 4.55
N LEU A 63 21.09 3.70 5.51
CA LEU A 63 19.89 4.51 5.71
C LEU A 63 19.65 5.47 4.54
N GLN A 64 20.71 6.10 4.03
CA GLN A 64 20.61 6.99 2.87
C GLN A 64 20.16 6.23 1.62
N GLU A 65 20.72 5.05 1.36
CA GLU A 65 20.28 4.20 0.25
C GLU A 65 18.85 3.69 0.45
N SER A 66 18.49 3.32 1.69
CA SER A 66 17.11 2.92 2.01
C SER A 66 16.12 4.06 1.74
N ASN A 67 16.44 5.30 2.14
CA ASN A 67 15.66 6.49 1.82
C ASN A 67 15.50 6.66 0.30
N ARG A 68 16.60 6.58 -0.46
CA ARG A 68 16.57 6.72 -1.92
C ARG A 68 15.64 5.70 -2.58
N ILE A 69 15.68 4.45 -2.11
CA ILE A 69 14.81 3.39 -2.61
C ILE A 69 13.35 3.66 -2.22
N LEU A 70 13.08 4.05 -0.96
CA LEU A 70 11.74 4.37 -0.49
C LEU A 70 11.13 5.58 -1.22
N ASP A 71 11.92 6.60 -1.52
CA ASP A 71 11.49 7.73 -2.35
C ASP A 71 11.06 7.26 -3.75
N GLY A 72 11.80 6.33 -4.34
CA GLY A 72 11.43 5.70 -5.61
C GLY A 72 10.13 4.91 -5.53
N VAL A 73 9.94 4.16 -4.45
CA VAL A 73 8.69 3.40 -4.19
C VAL A 73 7.51 4.36 -3.99
N GLN A 74 7.68 5.43 -3.22
CA GLN A 74 6.65 6.42 -2.97
C GLN A 74 6.25 7.15 -4.26
N LYS A 75 7.22 7.51 -5.10
CA LYS A 75 6.93 8.09 -6.43
C LYS A 75 6.15 7.11 -7.32
N GLY A 76 6.56 5.85 -7.37
CA GLY A 76 5.84 4.81 -8.13
C GLY A 76 4.40 4.64 -7.66
N LEU A 77 4.19 4.62 -6.34
CA LEU A 77 2.85 4.57 -5.74
C LEU A 77 2.00 5.79 -6.11
N SER A 78 2.56 7.00 -6.06
CA SER A 78 1.85 8.22 -6.46
C SER A 78 1.40 8.18 -7.91
N VAL A 79 2.31 7.80 -8.82
CA VAL A 79 1.99 7.68 -10.25
C VAL A 79 0.88 6.65 -10.48
N TYR A 80 0.91 5.53 -9.76
CA TYR A 80 -0.15 4.53 -9.83
C TYR A 80 -1.51 5.06 -9.38
N LEU A 81 -1.56 5.79 -8.27
CA LEU A 81 -2.80 6.41 -7.80
C LEU A 81 -3.33 7.44 -8.81
N ASP A 82 -2.46 8.24 -9.41
CA ASP A 82 -2.84 9.22 -10.43
C ASP A 82 -3.38 8.54 -11.69
N LEU A 83 -2.79 7.43 -12.15
CA LEU A 83 -3.32 6.63 -13.25
C LEU A 83 -4.73 6.08 -12.93
N LYS A 84 -4.96 5.62 -11.69
CA LYS A 84 -6.30 5.15 -11.28
C LYS A 84 -7.32 6.30 -11.23
N ARG A 85 -6.91 7.51 -10.81
CA ARG A 85 -7.76 8.71 -10.86
C ARG A 85 -8.10 9.13 -12.29
N LEU A 86 -7.16 9.02 -13.22
CA LEU A 86 -7.41 9.30 -14.63
C LEU A 86 -8.37 8.28 -15.26
N ALA A 87 -8.27 7.00 -14.87
CA ALA A 87 -9.17 5.96 -15.35
C ALA A 87 -10.61 6.13 -14.81
N PHE A 88 -10.78 6.67 -13.61
CA PHE A 88 -12.10 6.95 -13.03
C PHE A 88 -12.10 8.29 -12.29
N SER A 89 -12.62 9.32 -12.95
CA SER A 89 -12.55 10.71 -12.50
C SER A 89 -13.21 10.98 -11.14
N ARG A 90 -14.08 10.10 -10.65
CA ARG A 90 -14.65 10.26 -9.30
C ARG A 90 -13.62 9.98 -8.20
N PHE A 91 -12.55 9.23 -8.46
CA PHE A 91 -11.48 9.03 -7.46
C PHE A 91 -10.69 10.31 -7.13
N PHE A 92 -10.89 11.42 -7.86
CA PHE A 92 -10.36 12.73 -7.46
C PHE A 92 -11.02 13.27 -6.17
N PHE A 93 -12.22 12.78 -5.81
CA PHE A 93 -12.91 13.14 -4.57
C PHE A 93 -12.42 12.36 -3.34
N LEU A 94 -11.49 11.42 -3.53
CA LEU A 94 -10.93 10.60 -2.46
C LEU A 94 -9.49 10.98 -2.12
N PHE A 95 -9.18 10.97 -0.82
CA PHE A 95 -7.80 11.07 -0.35
C PHE A 95 -7.00 9.82 -0.74
N ASN A 96 -5.66 9.93 -0.76
CA ASN A 96 -4.79 8.82 -1.14
C ASN A 96 -5.05 7.57 -0.29
N ASP A 97 -5.22 7.74 1.02
CA ASP A 97 -5.44 6.61 1.94
C ASP A 97 -6.80 5.93 1.70
N GLU A 98 -7.84 6.69 1.37
CA GLU A 98 -9.16 6.15 1.02
C GLU A 98 -9.14 5.40 -0.31
N LEU A 99 -8.44 5.96 -1.31
CA LEU A 99 -8.24 5.31 -2.59
C LEU A 99 -7.44 4.01 -2.42
N LEU A 100 -6.40 4.01 -1.60
CA LEU A 100 -5.63 2.81 -1.27
C LEU A 100 -6.48 1.77 -0.53
N GLN A 101 -7.39 2.18 0.34
CA GLN A 101 -8.30 1.27 1.03
C GLN A 101 -9.22 0.52 0.04
N ILE A 102 -9.75 1.22 -0.96
CA ILE A 102 -10.54 0.61 -2.05
C ILE A 102 -9.66 -0.30 -2.92
N LEU A 103 -8.48 0.16 -3.32
CA LEU A 103 -7.58 -0.59 -4.23
C LEU A 103 -6.91 -1.79 -3.57
N SER A 104 -6.82 -1.80 -2.23
CA SER A 104 -6.24 -2.91 -1.47
C SER A 104 -7.25 -4.01 -1.12
N GLN A 105 -8.55 -3.78 -1.35
CA GLN A 105 -9.64 -4.70 -1.08
C GLN A 105 -10.52 -4.91 -2.32
N THR A 106 -9.91 -5.07 -3.50
CA THR A 106 -10.64 -5.22 -4.77
C THR A 106 -11.57 -6.43 -4.82
N VAL A 107 -11.38 -7.40 -3.93
CA VAL A 107 -12.21 -8.61 -3.83
C VAL A 107 -13.47 -8.37 -2.99
N ASN A 108 -13.46 -7.41 -2.06
CA ASN A 108 -14.61 -7.15 -1.19
C ASN A 108 -15.42 -5.96 -1.72
N PRO A 109 -16.58 -6.19 -2.37
CA PRO A 109 -17.40 -5.10 -2.91
C PRO A 109 -17.97 -4.19 -1.81
N LEU A 110 -18.08 -4.68 -0.57
CA LEU A 110 -18.53 -3.87 0.57
C LEU A 110 -17.48 -2.85 1.02
N ALA A 111 -16.21 -3.00 0.64
CA ALA A 111 -15.15 -2.07 1.03
C ALA A 111 -15.34 -0.68 0.41
N VAL A 112 -16.10 -0.55 -0.67
CA VAL A 112 -16.37 0.73 -1.34
C VAL A 112 -17.50 1.53 -0.66
N GLN A 113 -18.40 0.87 0.07
CA GLN A 113 -19.56 1.47 0.74
C GLN A 113 -19.26 2.77 1.49
N PRO A 114 -18.28 2.82 2.43
CA PRO A 114 -18.02 4.04 3.20
C PRO A 114 -17.52 5.22 2.33
N HIS A 115 -17.01 4.93 1.12
CA HIS A 115 -16.47 5.93 0.22
C HIS A 115 -17.48 6.36 -0.86
N LEU A 116 -18.58 5.62 -1.06
CA LEU A 116 -19.57 5.91 -2.11
C LEU A 116 -20.24 7.27 -1.97
N LYS A 117 -20.56 7.69 -0.74
CA LYS A 117 -21.16 9.01 -0.47
C LYS A 117 -20.31 10.17 -0.97
N LYS A 118 -18.98 9.99 -0.99
CA LYS A 118 -18.03 11.00 -1.53
C LYS A 118 -17.87 10.93 -3.04
N LEU A 119 -18.11 9.76 -3.63
CA LEU A 119 -18.02 9.54 -5.07
C LEU A 119 -19.30 9.96 -5.80
N PHE A 120 -20.44 9.91 -5.12
CA PHE A 120 -21.77 10.13 -5.69
C PHE A 120 -22.66 10.93 -4.73
N GLU A 121 -23.09 12.11 -5.17
CA GLU A 121 -23.89 13.06 -4.38
C GLU A 121 -25.29 12.54 -4.01
N ALA A 122 -25.82 11.55 -4.75
CA ALA A 122 -27.17 11.00 -4.57
C ALA A 122 -27.19 9.50 -4.22
N VAL A 123 -26.06 8.91 -3.82
CA VAL A 123 -25.98 7.49 -3.45
C VAL A 123 -25.45 7.38 -2.02
N ASP A 124 -26.31 6.89 -1.12
CA ASP A 124 -25.96 6.72 0.30
C ASP A 124 -25.48 5.29 0.62
N HIS A 125 -26.15 4.29 0.05
CA HIS A 125 -25.92 2.87 0.30
C HIS A 125 -26.23 2.06 -0.96
N LEU A 126 -25.54 0.93 -1.16
CA LEU A 126 -25.86 -0.05 -2.19
C LEU A 126 -26.20 -1.39 -1.54
N ASP A 127 -27.36 -1.94 -1.86
CA ASP A 127 -27.73 -3.28 -1.44
C ASP A 127 -27.10 -4.29 -2.40
N PHE A 128 -26.23 -5.15 -1.88
CA PHE A 128 -25.59 -6.22 -2.64
C PHE A 128 -26.41 -7.49 -2.44
N GLU A 129 -27.08 -7.94 -3.50
CA GLU A 129 -27.71 -9.26 -3.49
C GLU A 129 -26.62 -10.35 -3.55
N PRO A 130 -26.64 -11.35 -2.67
CA PRO A 130 -25.79 -12.51 -2.83
C PRO A 130 -26.20 -13.25 -4.10
N TYR A 131 -25.24 -13.51 -4.97
CA TYR A 131 -25.47 -14.38 -6.13
C TYR A 131 -25.76 -15.79 -5.64
N GLU A 132 -27.05 -16.16 -5.60
CA GLU A 132 -27.49 -17.55 -5.54
C GLU A 132 -27.60 -18.05 -6.98
N PRO A 133 -26.77 -19.02 -7.41
CA PRO A 133 -26.95 -19.62 -8.73
C PRO A 133 -28.34 -20.28 -8.75
N ASP A 134 -29.18 -19.88 -9.71
CA ASP A 134 -30.50 -20.49 -9.88
C ASP A 134 -30.29 -21.99 -10.18
N PRO A 135 -30.86 -22.91 -9.39
CA PRO A 135 -30.75 -24.34 -9.65
C PRO A 135 -31.34 -24.76 -11.02
N ASN A 136 -32.07 -23.89 -11.73
CA ASN A 136 -32.61 -24.13 -13.06
C ASN A 136 -31.81 -23.47 -14.21
N GLU A 137 -30.74 -22.72 -13.92
CA GLU A 137 -29.91 -22.13 -14.96
C GLU A 137 -29.00 -23.20 -15.57
N PHE A 138 -29.47 -23.84 -16.64
CA PHE A 138 -28.66 -24.73 -17.46
C PHE A 138 -27.45 -23.97 -17.98
N ILE A 139 -26.26 -24.29 -17.47
CA ILE A 139 -24.99 -23.88 -18.06
C ILE A 139 -24.82 -24.71 -19.35
N PRO A 140 -24.91 -24.13 -20.56
CA PRO A 140 -24.55 -24.89 -21.76
C PRO A 140 -23.04 -25.16 -21.73
N VAL A 141 -22.69 -26.44 -21.94
CA VAL A 141 -21.32 -26.94 -22.08
C VAL A 141 -20.63 -26.34 -23.29
#